data_AF-A0A2W4N6T8-F1
#
_entry.id   AF-A0A2W4N6T8-F1
#
_cell.length_a   1.000
_cell.length_b   1.000
_cell.length_c   1.000
_cell.angle_alpha   90.00
_cell.angle_beta   90.00
_cell.angle_gamma   90.00
#
_symmetry.space_group_name_H-M   'P 1'
#
loop_
_entity.id
_entity.type
_entity.pdbx_description
1 polymer ?
#
loop_
_entity_poly.entity_id
_entity_poly.type
_entity_poly.pdbx_seq_one_letter_code
_entity_poly.pdbx_strand_id
1 'polypeptide(L)' 'MAEVEPRLRARYKQEIVPGLMKRFGYKNPMQVPRLKAIVLNMGLGHFKKLHPQRDQHCV' A
#
# COMPACT_ATOMS: atom_id res chain seq x y z
N MET A 1 -3.91 14.22 19.28
CA MET A 1 -4.32 13.05 18.49
C MET A 1 -3.06 12.30 18.10
N ALA A 2 -2.91 11.04 18.51
CA ALA A 2 -1.68 10.28 18.33
C ALA A 2 -1.46 9.98 16.83
N GLU A 3 -0.56 10.72 16.20
CA GLU A 3 -0.13 10.48 14.83
C GLU A 3 0.80 9.26 14.81
N VAL A 4 0.22 8.06 14.68
CA VAL A 4 0.99 6.82 14.56
C VAL A 4 1.54 6.73 13.13
N GLU A 5 2.85 6.92 12.97
CA GLU A 5 3.49 6.76 11.67
C GLU A 5 3.29 5.31 11.16
N PRO A 6 2.79 5.10 9.93
CA PRO A 6 2.65 3.76 9.37
C PRO A 6 4.01 3.04 9.36
N ARG A 7 4.06 1.81 9.85
CA ARG A 7 5.30 1.01 10.00
C ARG A 7 6.15 0.99 8.72
N LEU A 8 5.49 0.89 7.55
CA LEU A 8 6.15 0.87 6.24
C LEU A 8 6.77 2.22 5.87
N ARG A 9 6.18 3.34 6.30
CA ARG A 9 6.71 4.68 6.04
C ARG A 9 7.98 4.93 6.85
N ALA A 10 8.00 4.49 8.11
CA ALA A 10 9.19 4.55 8.96
C ALA A 10 10.34 3.70 8.38
N ARG A 11 10.07 2.43 8.04
CA ARG A 11 11.05 1.53 7.41
C ARG A 11 11.61 2.06 6.09
N TYR A 12 10.76 2.64 5.26
CA TYR A 12 11.17 3.21 3.98
C TYR A 12 12.24 4.29 4.16
N LYS A 13 12.03 5.23 5.09
CA LYS A 13 12.97 6.33 5.35
C LYS A 13 14.28 5.86 6.01
N GLN A 14 14.18 4.93 6.97
CA GLN A 14 15.31 4.55 7.82
C GLN A 14 16.23 3.51 7.18
N GLU A 15 15.66 2.52 6.50
CA GLU A 15 16.41 1.35 6.03
C GLU A 15 16.56 1.33 4.51
N ILE A 16 15.47 1.59 3.79
CA ILE A 16 15.39 1.37 2.34
C ILE A 16 16.11 2.49 1.56
N VAL A 17 15.86 3.76 1.89
CA VAL A 17 16.52 4.91 1.26
C VAL A 17 18.05 4.82 1.31
N PRO A 18 18.70 4.65 2.47
CA PRO A 18 20.17 4.56 2.51
C PRO A 18 20.70 3.28 1.84
N GLY A 19 19.95 2.17 1.90
CA GLY A 19 20.30 0.94 1.19
C GLY A 19 20.32 1.13 -0.33
N LEU A 20 19.33 1.84 -0.88
CA LEU A 20 19.25 2.14 -2.30
C LEU A 20 20.32 3.14 -2.74
N MET A 21 20.58 4.18 -1.94
CA MET A 21 21.64 5.15 -2.23
C MET A 21 23.03 4.48 -2.29
N LYS A 22 23.31 3.54 -1.39
CA LYS A 22 24.57 2.79 -1.39
C LYS A 22 24.71 1.83 -2.58
N ARG A 23 23.63 1.14 -2.95
CA ARG A 23 23.65 0.15 -4.05
C ARG A 23 23.73 0.79 -5.43
N PHE A 24 23.09 1.94 -5.62
CA PHE A 24 22.94 2.56 -6.95
C PHE A 24 23.70 3.90 -7.08
N GLY A 25 24.36 4.38 -6.03
CA GLY A 25 25.22 5.56 -6.09
C GLY A 25 24.48 6.87 -6.40
N TYR A 26 23.22 6.99 -5.98
CA TYR A 26 22.43 8.21 -6.23
C TYR A 26 23.04 9.42 -5.51
N LYS A 27 23.36 10.47 -6.28
CA LYS A 27 23.92 11.73 -5.75
C LYS A 27 22.87 12.62 -5.11
N ASN A 28 21.60 12.49 -5.51
CA ASN A 28 20.50 13.29 -5.02
C ASN A 28 19.52 12.42 -4.21
N PRO A 29 19.19 12.75 -2.95
CA PRO A 29 18.20 12.00 -2.16
C PRO A 29 16.81 11.97 -2.80
N MET A 30 16.45 12.97 -3.61
CA MET A 30 15.17 13.01 -4.34
C MET A 30 15.12 12.05 -5.54
N GLN A 31 16.26 11.51 -5.97
CA GLN A 31 16.35 10.54 -7.06
C GLN A 31 15.93 9.13 -6.64
N VAL A 32 15.81 8.87 -5.33
CA VAL A 32 15.41 7.57 -4.80
C VAL A 32 13.95 7.29 -5.19
N PRO A 33 13.65 6.12 -5.80
CA PRO A 33 12.32 5.81 -6.31
C PRO A 33 11.27 5.76 -5.20
N ARG A 34 10.12 6.42 -5.41
CA ARG A 34 9.00 6.52 -4.44
C ARG A 34 7.74 5.83 -4.97
N LEU A 35 6.96 5.23 -4.06
CA LEU A 35 5.62 4.73 -4.37
C LEU A 35 4.65 5.92 -4.55
N LYS A 36 4.11 6.10 -5.76
CA LYS A 36 3.17 7.19 -6.08
C LYS A 36 1.71 6.82 -5.77
N ALA A 37 1.27 5.64 -6.20
CA ALA A 37 -0.08 5.16 -5.97
C ALA A 37 -0.09 3.63 -6.05
N ILE A 38 -0.99 3.00 -5.28
CA ILE A 38 -1.33 1.58 -5.41
C ILE A 38 -2.76 1.55 -5.92
N VAL A 39 -2.96 1.16 -7.18
CA VAL A 39 -4.29 1.03 -7.78
C VAL A 39 -4.72 -0.42 -7.64
N LEU A 40 -5.76 -0.66 -6.85
CA LEU A 40 -6.38 -1.98 -6.75
C LEU A 40 -7.56 -2.03 -7.71
N ASN A 41 -7.38 -2.66 -8.86
CA ASN A 41 -8.48 -2.90 -9.80
C ASN A 41 -9.17 -4.23 -9.45
N MET A 42 -10.34 -4.18 -8.81
CA MET A 42 -11.14 -5.38 -8.55
C MET A 42 -12.29 -5.44 -9.55
N GLY A 43 -12.17 -6.31 -10.55
CA GLY A 43 -13.22 -6.55 -11.54
C GLY A 43 -14.33 -7.44 -10.98
N LEU A 44 -15.44 -6.85 -10.51
CA LEU A 44 -16.63 -7.59 -10.07
C LEU A 44 -17.56 -7.89 -11.25
N GLY A 45 -17.09 -8.70 -12.21
CA GLY A 45 -17.88 -9.07 -13.40
C GLY A 45 -18.95 -10.14 -13.15
N HIS A 46 -18.76 -11.00 -12.14
CA HIS A 46 -19.57 -12.20 -11.93
C HIS A 46 -20.50 -12.17 -10.70
N PHE A 47 -20.41 -11.14 -9.85
CA PHE A 47 -21.21 -11.07 -8.61
C PHE A 47 -22.68 -10.69 -8.82
N LYS A 48 -23.14 -10.46 -10.06
CA LYS A 48 -24.54 -10.13 -10.35
C LYS A 48 -25.48 -11.35 -10.44
N LYS A 49 -24.97 -12.58 -10.56
CA LYS A 49 -25.81 -13.76 -10.89
C LYS A 49 -26.10 -14.76 -9.79
N LEU A 50 -25.44 -14.73 -8.63
CA LEU A 50 -25.85 -15.55 -7.49
C LEU A 50 -25.60 -14.77 -6.21
N HIS A 51 -26.67 -14.25 -5.61
CA HIS A 51 -27.06 -14.46 -4.21
C HIS A 51 -28.40 -13.72 -4.02
N PRO A 52 -29.53 -14.44 -3.97
CA PRO A 52 -30.75 -13.89 -3.40
C PRO A 52 -30.42 -13.48 -1.97
N GLN A 53 -30.95 -12.33 -1.56
CA GLN A 53 -31.03 -11.93 -0.15
C GLN A 53 -31.54 -13.15 0.64
N ARG A 54 -30.66 -13.76 1.44
CA ARG A 54 -31.06 -14.62 2.54
C ARG A 54 -30.64 -13.88 3.79
N ASP A 55 -31.58 -13.05 4.21
CA ASP A 55 -32.11 -13.00 5.56
C ASP A 55 -31.08 -13.00 6.67
N GLN A 56 -31.04 -11.86 7.36
CA GLN A 56 -31.31 -11.79 8.79
C GLN A 56 -31.37 -13.18 9.47
N HIS A 57 -30.27 -13.58 10.07
CA HIS A 57 -30.38 -14.27 11.33
C HIS A 57 -29.34 -13.70 12.29
N CYS A 58 -29.82 -12.80 13.15
CA CYS A 58 -29.24 -12.61 14.46
C CYS A 58 -29.22 -13.97 15.17
N VAL A 59 -28.02 -14.47 15.47
CA VAL A 59 -27.67 -15.00 16.80
C VAL A 59 -26.17 -14.77 17.00
#